data_AF-A0A933AKM8-F1
#
_entry.id   AF-A0A933AKM8-F1
#
_cell.length_a   1.000
_cell.length_b   1.000
_cell.length_c   1.000
_cell.angle_alpha   90.00
_cell.angle_beta   90.00
_cell.angle_gamma   90.00
#
_symmetry.space_group_name_H-M   'P 1'
#
loop_
_entity.id
_entity.type
_entity.pdbx_description
1 polymer ?
#
loop_
_entity_poly.entity_id
_entity_poly.type
_entity_poly.pdbx_seq_one_letter_code
_entity_poly.pdbx_strand_id
1 'polypeptide(L)'
;MSTLQSRSELTDPSVRVSGLLMPADRPLPPARRLVALVPAVEEADGELAKQLWSLASPRALDVLLVGLCSQPDDEMRVRRHLATLAALTRDERLHVDTCLGLGRDWLDVVRAVGRPGDLVVCHAEQRARHGLALGQAVVRELGMPVYIFVGVYPKSLPARSRAQAWLMQSIPALIVAVFTAAQIVIQRFLATARPYTLLMTLSVVAEYGLIALWFHLSNSQAK
;
A
#
# COMPACT_ATOMS: atom_id res chain seq x y z
N MET A 1 -7.18 -64.95 26.63
CA MET A 1 -5.85 -64.41 26.29
C MET A 1 -6.00 -63.83 24.88
N SER A 2 -6.38 -62.56 24.75
CA SER A 2 -5.46 -61.41 24.52
C SER A 2 -4.79 -61.54 23.13
N THR A 3 -4.84 -60.62 22.17
CA THR A 3 -5.12 -59.17 22.14
C THR A 3 -5.03 -58.71 20.68
N LEU A 4 -5.83 -57.70 20.26
CA LEU A 4 -5.54 -56.65 19.24
C LEU A 4 -5.35 -57.13 17.77
N GLN A 5 -5.68 -56.43 16.66
CA GLN A 5 -5.87 -55.00 16.35
C GLN A 5 -6.44 -54.92 14.90
N SER A 6 -7.68 -54.49 14.66
CA SER A 6 -8.08 -53.19 14.08
C SER A 6 -7.07 -52.40 13.22
N ARG A 7 -7.36 -52.25 11.93
CA ARG A 7 -7.31 -51.03 11.07
C ARG A 7 -7.45 -51.46 9.60
N SER A 8 -8.53 -51.21 8.87
CA SER A 8 -8.99 -49.90 8.37
C SER A 8 -7.91 -49.14 7.60
N GLU A 9 -7.55 -49.61 6.41
CA GLU A 9 -6.99 -48.72 5.37
C GLU A 9 -8.16 -48.06 4.66
N LEU A 10 -8.50 -46.88 5.18
CA LEU A 10 -9.37 -45.90 4.55
C LEU A 10 -8.78 -45.49 3.20
N THR A 11 -9.57 -45.67 2.16
CA THR A 11 -9.67 -44.78 1.01
C THR A 11 -9.64 -43.32 1.50
N ASP A 12 -8.63 -42.53 1.12
CA ASP A 12 -8.58 -41.09 1.37
C ASP A 12 -8.89 -40.30 0.08
N PRO A 13 -10.13 -39.82 -0.10
CA PRO A 13 -10.49 -38.88 -1.14
C PRO A 13 -10.37 -37.43 -0.63
N SER A 14 -9.15 -36.96 -0.32
CA SER A 14 -8.91 -35.56 0.05
C SER A 14 -7.69 -34.90 -0.60
N VAL A 15 -7.62 -34.98 -1.93
CA VAL A 15 -6.95 -33.93 -2.72
C VAL A 15 -7.79 -32.65 -2.60
N ARG A 16 -7.59 -31.82 -1.56
CA ARG A 16 -8.22 -30.48 -1.44
C ARG A 16 -7.33 -29.45 -0.73
N VAL A 17 -6.62 -28.68 -1.56
CA VAL A 17 -6.18 -27.28 -1.37
C VAL A 17 -5.41 -26.94 -0.08
N SER A 18 -4.11 -27.28 -0.08
CA SER A 18 -3.14 -26.72 0.88
C SER A 18 -2.63 -25.38 0.40
N GLY A 19 -3.43 -24.32 0.56
CA GLY A 19 -2.90 -22.96 0.51
C GLY A 19 -2.04 -22.73 1.75
N LEU A 20 -0.73 -22.95 1.62
CA LEU A 20 0.19 -22.86 2.74
C LEU A 20 0.63 -21.41 2.91
N LEU A 21 0.23 -20.78 4.02
CA LEU A 21 0.88 -19.57 4.51
C LEU A 21 2.25 -19.98 5.04
N MET A 22 3.31 -19.70 4.29
CA MET A 22 4.66 -20.00 4.72
C MET A 22 5.24 -18.81 5.50
N PRO A 23 5.58 -18.99 6.79
CA PRO A 23 6.48 -18.08 7.46
C PRO A 23 7.87 -18.13 6.81
N ALA A 24 8.63 -17.05 6.97
CA ALA A 24 9.85 -16.81 6.21
C ALA A 24 10.97 -17.86 6.41
N ASP A 25 10.84 -18.69 7.43
CA ASP A 25 11.78 -19.70 7.91
C ASP A 25 11.60 -21.09 7.28
N ARG A 26 10.55 -21.31 6.47
CA ARG A 26 10.30 -22.61 5.83
C ARG A 26 10.87 -22.71 4.41
N PRO A 27 11.30 -23.93 3.99
CA PRO A 27 11.75 -24.15 2.63
C PRO A 27 10.60 -23.90 1.65
N LEU A 28 10.85 -23.05 0.66
CA LEU A 28 9.89 -22.68 -0.36
C LEU A 28 9.34 -23.93 -1.07
N PRO A 29 8.05 -23.97 -1.47
CA PRO A 29 7.51 -25.06 -2.24
C PRO A 29 8.15 -25.07 -3.65
N PRO A 30 8.03 -26.17 -4.42
CA PRO A 30 8.39 -26.14 -5.83
C PRO A 30 7.49 -25.14 -6.55
N ALA A 31 8.04 -23.97 -6.87
CA ALA A 31 7.38 -22.90 -7.61
C ALA A 31 8.15 -22.66 -8.91
N ARG A 32 7.46 -22.19 -9.94
CA ARG A 32 8.08 -21.82 -11.23
C ARG A 32 8.39 -20.33 -11.31
N ARG A 33 7.52 -19.52 -10.70
CA ARG A 33 7.57 -18.07 -10.76
C ARG A 33 7.11 -17.47 -9.45
N LEU A 34 7.76 -16.40 -9.05
CA LEU A 34 7.46 -15.59 -7.88
C LEU A 34 6.60 -14.40 -8.29
N VAL A 35 5.42 -14.24 -7.69
CA VAL A 35 4.54 -13.09 -7.94
C VAL A 35 4.56 -12.19 -6.72
N ALA A 36 5.37 -11.13 -6.76
CA ALA A 36 5.58 -10.23 -5.63
C ALA A 36 4.64 -9.02 -5.69
N LEU A 37 3.83 -8.85 -4.64
CA LEU A 37 2.86 -7.75 -4.51
C LEU A 37 3.54 -6.54 -3.87
N VAL A 38 3.89 -5.56 -4.71
CA VAL A 38 4.67 -4.40 -4.32
C VAL A 38 3.73 -3.34 -3.72
N PRO A 39 3.93 -2.94 -2.45
CA PRO A 39 3.15 -1.86 -1.85
C PRO A 39 3.46 -0.54 -2.58
N ALA A 40 2.54 0.43 -2.56
CA ALA A 40 2.76 1.73 -3.19
C ALA A 40 3.77 2.64 -2.45
N VAL A 41 4.41 2.14 -1.38
CA VAL A 41 5.36 2.88 -0.55
C VAL A 41 6.77 2.57 -1.03
N GLU A 42 7.58 3.59 -1.30
CA GLU A 42 8.92 3.48 -1.90
C GLU A 42 10.06 3.42 -0.85
N GLU A 43 9.73 3.48 0.44
CA GLU A 43 10.69 3.73 1.54
C GLU A 43 11.66 2.56 1.83
N ALA A 44 11.48 1.38 1.23
CA ALA A 44 12.29 0.19 1.52
C ALA A 44 12.60 -0.70 0.30
N ASP A 45 12.73 -0.10 -0.89
CA ASP A 45 12.94 -0.83 -2.14
C ASP A 45 14.21 -1.70 -2.12
N GLY A 46 15.30 -1.22 -1.51
CA GLY A 46 16.56 -1.97 -1.44
C GLY A 46 16.45 -3.26 -0.61
N GLU A 47 15.79 -3.20 0.55
CA GLU A 47 15.57 -4.37 1.40
C GLU A 47 14.59 -5.35 0.76
N LEU A 48 13.52 -4.84 0.13
CA LEU A 48 12.59 -5.68 -0.62
C LEU A 48 13.30 -6.37 -1.79
N ALA A 49 14.09 -5.65 -2.59
CA ALA A 49 14.87 -6.23 -3.69
C ALA A 49 15.81 -7.32 -3.19
N LYS A 50 16.54 -7.07 -2.09
CA LYS A 50 17.45 -8.04 -1.47
C LYS A 50 16.71 -9.30 -0.99
N GLN A 51 15.52 -9.15 -0.42
CA GLN A 51 14.69 -10.28 0.00
C GLN A 51 14.13 -11.06 -1.19
N LEU A 52 13.67 -10.39 -2.25
CA LEU A 52 13.21 -11.05 -3.46
C LEU A 52 14.36 -11.82 -4.14
N TRP A 53 15.53 -11.19 -4.23
CA TRP A 53 16.73 -11.83 -4.79
C TRP A 53 17.15 -13.05 -3.98
N SER A 54 17.16 -12.98 -2.63
CA SER A 54 17.56 -14.11 -1.78
C SER A 54 16.61 -15.30 -1.87
N LEU A 55 15.32 -15.06 -2.14
CA LEU A 55 14.34 -16.11 -2.37
C LEU A 55 14.42 -16.72 -3.78
N ALA A 56 14.62 -15.89 -4.80
CA ALA A 56 14.50 -16.30 -6.18
C ALA A 56 15.82 -16.83 -6.79
N SER A 57 16.96 -16.24 -6.42
CA SER A 57 18.29 -16.57 -6.96
C SER A 57 18.70 -18.04 -6.77
N PRO A 58 18.53 -18.67 -5.58
CA PRO A 58 18.95 -20.05 -5.37
C PRO A 58 18.26 -21.09 -6.26
N ARG A 59 17.11 -20.72 -6.85
CA ARG A 59 16.26 -21.61 -7.65
C ARG A 59 16.02 -21.07 -9.07
N ALA A 60 16.67 -19.97 -9.44
CA ALA A 60 16.47 -19.26 -10.71
C ALA A 60 14.98 -19.07 -11.05
N LEU A 61 14.19 -18.62 -10.07
CA LEU A 61 12.77 -18.36 -10.26
C LEU A 61 12.58 -17.07 -11.07
N ASP A 62 11.65 -17.08 -12.03
CA ASP A 62 11.19 -15.85 -12.66
C ASP A 62 10.46 -14.98 -11.62
N VAL A 63 10.66 -13.68 -11.63
CA VAL A 63 10.01 -12.75 -10.70
C VAL A 63 9.08 -11.82 -11.47
N LEU A 64 7.82 -11.79 -11.08
CA LEU A 64 6.82 -10.84 -11.54
C LEU A 64 6.50 -9.85 -10.41
N LEU A 65 6.94 -8.61 -10.57
CA LEU A 65 6.60 -7.51 -9.67
C LEU A 65 5.23 -6.94 -10.06
N VAL A 66 4.29 -6.93 -9.13
CA VAL A 66 2.92 -6.45 -9.38
C VAL A 66 2.63 -5.26 -8.50
N GLY A 67 2.31 -4.12 -9.13
CA GLY A 67 1.82 -2.92 -8.44
C GLY A 67 0.31 -2.75 -8.63
N LEU A 68 -0.36 -2.17 -7.63
CA LEU A 68 -1.78 -1.82 -7.72
C LEU A 68 -1.94 -0.30 -7.88
N CYS A 69 -2.64 0.12 -8.92
CA CYS A 69 -2.95 1.51 -9.21
C CYS A 69 -4.46 1.76 -9.11
N SER A 70 -4.88 2.53 -8.11
CA SER A 70 -6.29 2.85 -7.85
C SER A 70 -6.76 4.16 -8.46
N GLN A 71 -5.85 5.04 -8.84
CA GLN A 71 -6.12 6.35 -9.43
C GLN A 71 -5.22 6.56 -10.65
N PRO A 72 -5.74 7.07 -11.78
CA PRO A 72 -4.96 7.27 -13.00
C PRO A 72 -3.76 8.21 -12.76
N ASP A 73 -3.90 9.19 -11.87
CA ASP A 73 -2.83 10.15 -11.55
C ASP A 73 -1.62 9.48 -10.89
N ASP A 74 -1.81 8.32 -10.25
CA ASP A 74 -0.74 7.55 -9.60
C ASP A 74 -0.02 6.60 -10.57
N GLU A 75 -0.53 6.39 -11.79
CA GLU A 75 -0.05 5.34 -12.70
C GLU A 75 1.45 5.48 -12.98
N MET A 76 1.89 6.69 -13.35
CA MET A 76 3.29 7.00 -13.64
C MET A 76 4.20 6.84 -12.42
N ARG A 77 3.69 7.11 -11.21
CA ARG A 77 4.45 6.88 -9.97
C ARG A 77 4.66 5.38 -9.76
N VAL A 78 3.58 4.59 -9.81
CA VAL A 78 3.67 3.13 -9.58
C VAL A 78 4.53 2.45 -10.65
N ARG A 79 4.42 2.85 -11.92
CA ARG A 79 5.28 2.30 -12.99
C ARG A 79 6.76 2.57 -12.75
N ARG A 80 7.10 3.80 -12.34
CA ARG A 80 8.48 4.17 -12.03
C ARG A 80 8.99 3.38 -10.82
N HIS A 81 8.18 3.25 -9.78
CA HIS A 81 8.50 2.44 -8.61
C HIS A 81 8.80 0.99 -8.99
N LEU A 82 7.92 0.35 -9.77
CA LEU A 82 8.14 -1.02 -10.26
C LEU A 82 9.41 -1.14 -11.12
N ALA A 83 9.68 -0.16 -11.98
CA ALA A 83 10.88 -0.16 -12.80
C ALA A 83 12.16 -0.04 -11.96
N THR A 84 12.17 0.81 -10.94
CA THR A 84 13.27 0.93 -9.97
C THR A 84 13.49 -0.39 -9.24
N LEU A 85 12.44 -0.97 -8.68
CA LEU A 85 12.54 -2.23 -7.96
C LEU A 85 12.99 -3.38 -8.87
N ALA A 86 12.52 -3.41 -10.13
CA ALA A 86 12.98 -4.37 -11.12
C ALA A 86 14.47 -4.23 -11.41
N ALA A 87 14.96 -3.00 -11.56
CA ALA A 87 16.39 -2.73 -11.78
C ALA A 87 17.25 -3.14 -10.58
N LEU A 88 16.77 -2.94 -9.35
CA LEU A 88 17.48 -3.35 -8.13
C LEU A 88 17.48 -4.86 -7.91
N THR A 89 16.44 -5.55 -8.37
CA THR A 89 16.28 -7.01 -8.17
C THR A 89 16.95 -7.82 -9.28
N ARG A 90 17.04 -7.27 -10.49
CA ARG A 90 17.56 -7.97 -11.67
C ARG A 90 19.05 -8.29 -11.51
N ASP A 91 19.41 -9.50 -11.94
CA ASP A 91 20.77 -10.02 -11.98
C ASP A 91 20.90 -10.92 -13.22
N GLU A 92 22.11 -11.32 -13.62
CA GLU A 92 22.35 -12.15 -14.82
C GLU A 92 21.60 -13.50 -14.78
N ARG A 93 21.27 -13.96 -13.56
CA ARG A 93 20.58 -15.23 -13.31
C ARG A 93 19.09 -15.10 -13.04
N LEU A 94 18.57 -13.87 -12.98
CA LEU A 94 17.21 -13.60 -12.50
C LEU A 94 16.42 -12.77 -13.52
N HIS A 95 15.38 -13.39 -14.09
CA HIS A 95 14.44 -12.67 -14.93
C HIS A 95 13.41 -11.93 -14.07
N VAL A 96 13.28 -10.62 -14.29
CA VAL A 96 12.36 -9.76 -13.54
C VAL A 96 11.49 -8.98 -14.50
N ASP A 97 10.19 -9.25 -14.43
CA ASP A 97 9.10 -8.59 -15.13
C ASP A 97 8.30 -7.69 -14.20
N THR A 98 7.59 -6.72 -14.80
CA THR A 98 6.71 -5.82 -14.06
C THR A 98 5.30 -5.85 -14.65
N CYS A 99 4.29 -5.78 -13.78
CA CYS A 99 2.90 -5.68 -14.17
C CYS A 99 2.19 -4.64 -13.32
N LEU A 100 1.40 -3.79 -13.98
CA LEU A 100 0.55 -2.82 -13.31
C LEU A 100 -0.90 -3.30 -13.34
N GLY A 101 -1.45 -3.59 -12.17
CA GLY A 101 -2.87 -3.87 -11.99
C GLY A 101 -3.65 -2.57 -11.82
N LEU A 102 -4.57 -2.29 -12.74
CA LEU A 102 -5.52 -1.19 -12.59
C LEU A 102 -6.71 -1.67 -11.74
N GLY A 103 -6.95 -1.03 -10.59
CA GLY A 103 -8.06 -1.41 -9.72
C GLY A 103 -7.89 -1.03 -8.26
N ARG A 104 -8.80 -1.54 -7.43
CA ARG A 104 -8.82 -1.29 -5.98
C ARG A 104 -8.68 -2.55 -5.15
N ASP A 105 -8.54 -3.70 -5.80
CA ASP A 105 -8.46 -4.99 -5.11
C ASP A 105 -7.27 -5.79 -5.63
N TRP A 106 -6.39 -6.16 -4.71
CA TRP A 106 -5.26 -7.04 -4.99
C TRP A 106 -5.73 -8.41 -5.46
N LEU A 107 -6.86 -8.92 -4.98
CA LEU A 107 -7.34 -10.24 -5.35
C LEU A 107 -7.70 -10.33 -6.83
N ASP A 108 -8.30 -9.28 -7.40
CA ASP A 108 -8.65 -9.23 -8.81
C ASP A 108 -7.40 -9.17 -9.69
N VAL A 109 -6.41 -8.38 -9.27
CA VAL A 109 -5.12 -8.28 -9.98
C VAL A 109 -4.38 -9.61 -9.93
N VAL A 110 -4.27 -10.22 -8.74
CA VAL A 110 -3.59 -11.51 -8.55
C VAL A 110 -4.31 -12.62 -9.33
N ARG A 111 -5.64 -12.61 -9.39
CA ARG A 111 -6.42 -13.54 -10.20
C ARG A 111 -6.14 -13.38 -11.70
N ALA A 112 -5.92 -12.14 -12.18
CA ALA A 112 -5.64 -11.88 -13.58
C ALA A 112 -4.23 -12.29 -14.02
N VAL A 113 -3.23 -12.18 -13.13
CA VAL A 113 -1.82 -12.48 -13.47
C VAL A 113 -1.36 -13.88 -13.03
N GLY A 114 -2.07 -14.46 -12.05
CA GLY A 114 -1.71 -15.72 -11.41
C GLY A 114 -1.81 -16.91 -12.36
N ARG A 115 -0.83 -17.81 -12.27
CA ARG A 115 -0.75 -19.06 -13.02
C ARG A 115 -0.56 -20.24 -12.07
N PRO A 116 -0.97 -21.46 -12.47
CA PRO A 116 -0.69 -22.65 -11.69
C PRO A 116 0.81 -22.82 -11.45
N GLY A 117 1.20 -23.03 -10.18
CA GLY A 117 2.60 -23.17 -9.77
C GLY A 117 3.31 -21.85 -9.45
N ASP A 118 2.59 -20.72 -9.46
CA ASP A 118 3.09 -19.46 -8.92
C ASP A 118 3.12 -19.49 -7.39
N LEU A 119 4.13 -18.83 -6.82
CA LEU A 119 4.20 -18.49 -5.41
C LEU A 119 3.95 -17.00 -5.26
N VAL A 120 2.88 -16.62 -4.56
CA VAL A 120 2.59 -15.22 -4.29
C VAL A 120 3.38 -14.75 -3.08
N VAL A 121 3.98 -13.57 -3.18
CA VAL A 121 4.71 -12.96 -2.08
C VAL A 121 4.04 -11.65 -1.72
N CYS A 122 3.71 -11.49 -0.45
CA CYS A 122 3.09 -10.26 0.06
C CYS A 122 3.69 -9.85 1.40
N HIS A 123 3.50 -8.60 1.76
CA HIS A 123 3.88 -8.10 3.07
C HIS A 123 2.81 -8.42 4.12
N ALA A 124 3.22 -8.70 5.35
CA ALA A 124 2.32 -9.01 6.46
C ALA A 124 1.35 -7.85 6.76
N GLU A 125 1.79 -6.62 6.49
CA GLU A 125 1.06 -5.38 6.76
C GLU A 125 -0.01 -5.09 5.69
N GLN A 126 0.09 -5.72 4.51
CA GLN A 126 -0.84 -5.51 3.41
C GLN A 126 -2.21 -6.13 3.72
N ARG A 127 -3.27 -5.38 3.42
CA ARG A 127 -4.66 -5.81 3.59
C ARG A 127 -5.39 -5.87 2.26
N ALA A 128 -6.28 -6.85 2.15
CA ALA A 128 -7.29 -6.88 1.11
C ALA A 128 -8.37 -5.83 1.39
N ARG A 129 -9.22 -5.56 0.40
CA ARG A 129 -10.31 -4.56 0.50
C ARG A 129 -11.25 -4.78 1.70
N HIS A 130 -11.37 -6.02 2.16
CA HIS A 130 -12.28 -6.44 3.22
C HIS A 130 -11.63 -6.38 4.62
N GLY A 131 -10.43 -5.81 4.73
CA GLY A 131 -9.68 -5.66 5.99
C GLY A 131 -8.91 -6.90 6.44
N LEU A 132 -9.13 -8.05 5.78
CA LEU A 132 -8.35 -9.28 5.96
C LEU A 132 -6.90 -9.07 5.52
N ALA A 133 -5.97 -9.80 6.16
CA ALA A 133 -4.59 -9.85 5.72
C ALA A 133 -4.51 -10.40 4.28
N LEU A 134 -3.75 -9.73 3.42
CA LEU A 134 -3.74 -10.04 1.99
C LEU A 134 -3.34 -11.50 1.72
N GLY A 135 -2.33 -12.01 2.42
CA GLY A 135 -1.91 -13.40 2.26
C GLY A 135 -2.99 -14.41 2.62
N GLN A 136 -3.78 -14.15 3.67
CA GLN A 136 -4.91 -15.01 4.04
C GLN A 136 -6.00 -14.98 2.97
N ALA A 137 -6.29 -13.80 2.41
CA ALA A 137 -7.30 -13.64 1.37
C ALA A 137 -6.89 -14.38 0.08
N VAL A 138 -5.63 -14.26 -0.35
CA VAL A 138 -5.10 -14.98 -1.53
C VAL A 138 -5.18 -16.49 -1.34
N VAL A 139 -4.75 -17.01 -0.18
CA VAL A 139 -4.87 -18.45 0.13
C VAL A 139 -6.32 -18.90 0.10
N ARG A 140 -7.22 -18.16 0.77
CA ARG A 140 -8.61 -18.56 0.93
C ARG A 140 -9.41 -18.51 -0.38
N GLU A 141 -9.20 -17.47 -1.18
CA GLU A 141 -10.02 -17.22 -2.36
C GLU A 141 -9.40 -17.75 -3.65
N LEU A 142 -8.08 -17.77 -3.75
CA LEU A 142 -7.37 -18.18 -4.96
C LEU A 142 -6.66 -19.54 -4.80
N GLY A 143 -6.56 -20.07 -3.58
CA GLY A 143 -5.93 -21.37 -3.31
C GLY A 143 -4.44 -21.41 -3.63
N MET A 144 -3.80 -20.25 -3.82
CA MET A 144 -2.38 -20.15 -4.18
C MET A 144 -1.51 -20.13 -2.93
N PRO A 145 -0.30 -20.72 -2.97
CA PRO A 145 0.64 -20.63 -1.87
C PRO A 145 1.11 -19.18 -1.72
N VAL A 146 1.26 -18.74 -0.47
CA VAL A 146 1.69 -17.38 -0.16
C VAL A 146 2.87 -17.40 0.80
N TYR A 147 3.90 -16.64 0.46
CA TYR A 147 5.02 -16.33 1.33
C TYR A 147 4.87 -14.90 1.87
N ILE A 148 5.04 -14.74 3.18
CA ILE A 148 4.83 -13.44 3.85
C ILE A 148 6.16 -12.85 4.29
N PHE A 149 6.46 -11.62 3.85
CA PHE A 149 7.53 -10.81 4.42
C PHE A 149 7.07 -10.08 5.67
N VAL A 150 7.89 -10.11 6.73
CA VAL A 150 7.63 -9.43 8.01
C VAL A 150 8.71 -8.37 8.23
N GLY A 151 8.31 -7.16 8.60
CA GLY A 151 9.22 -6.18 9.22
C GLY A 151 10.03 -5.28 8.28
N VAL A 152 9.68 -5.20 6.98
CA VAL A 152 10.40 -4.32 6.02
C VAL A 152 9.73 -2.97 5.83
N TYR A 153 8.42 -2.86 6.06
CA TYR A 153 7.69 -1.60 5.88
C TYR A 153 7.13 -1.12 7.22
N PRO A 154 7.16 0.19 7.50
CA PRO A 154 6.35 0.75 8.58
C PRO A 154 4.91 0.36 8.31
N LYS A 155 4.19 -0.09 9.35
CA LYS A 155 2.77 -0.44 9.30
C LYS A 155 2.07 0.57 8.41
N SER A 156 1.60 0.12 7.24
CA SER A 156 0.95 0.99 6.25
C SER A 156 0.02 1.93 7.01
N LEU A 157 0.39 3.21 7.10
CA LEU A 157 -0.43 4.20 7.75
C LEU A 157 -1.82 4.05 7.12
N PRO A 158 -2.88 3.88 7.94
CA PRO A 158 -4.19 3.56 7.41
C PRO A 158 -4.49 4.54 6.31
N ALA A 159 -4.76 4.02 5.10
CA ALA A 159 -5.02 4.81 3.89
C ALA A 159 -5.80 6.05 4.29
N ARG A 160 -5.12 7.21 4.25
CA ARG A 160 -5.57 8.48 4.88
C ARG A 160 -7.06 8.59 4.68
N SER A 161 -7.82 8.33 5.75
CA SER A 161 -9.26 8.09 5.59
C SER A 161 -9.86 9.28 4.86
N ARG A 162 -10.84 9.06 3.98
CA ARG A 162 -11.48 10.19 3.27
C ARG A 162 -11.84 11.31 4.24
N ALA A 163 -12.32 10.98 5.44
CA ALA A 163 -12.60 11.95 6.50
C ALA A 163 -11.39 12.81 6.89
N GLN A 164 -10.20 12.22 7.02
CA GLN A 164 -8.96 12.96 7.33
C GLN A 164 -8.46 13.80 6.15
N ALA A 165 -8.64 13.33 4.91
CA ALA A 165 -8.36 14.13 3.73
C ALA A 165 -9.32 15.34 3.63
N TRP A 166 -10.62 15.13 3.90
CA TRP A 166 -11.63 16.18 3.99
C TRP A 166 -11.33 17.19 5.10
N LEU A 167 -10.92 16.72 6.28
CA LEU A 167 -10.55 17.59 7.41
C LEU A 167 -9.34 18.48 7.06
N MET A 168 -8.37 17.92 6.33
CA MET A 168 -7.19 18.68 5.90
C MET A 168 -7.52 19.68 4.78
N GLN A 169 -8.52 19.39 3.94
CA GLN A 169 -8.98 20.29 2.89
C GLN A 169 -9.89 21.42 3.43
N SER A 170 -10.57 21.21 4.55
CA SER A 170 -11.51 22.20 5.09
C SER A 170 -10.84 23.32 5.92
N ILE A 171 -9.62 23.12 6.42
CA ILE A 171 -8.93 24.10 7.28
C ILE A 171 -8.68 25.45 6.58
N PRO A 172 -8.18 25.52 5.32
CA PRO A 172 -8.05 26.80 4.61
C PRO A 172 -9.39 27.51 4.42
N ALA A 173 -10.45 26.76 4.09
CA ALA A 173 -11.78 27.33 3.92
C ALA A 173 -12.33 27.91 5.23
N LEU A 174 -12.04 27.25 6.36
CA LEU A 174 -12.40 27.75 7.68
C LEU A 174 -11.66 29.05 8.03
N ILE A 175 -10.36 29.14 7.71
CA ILE A 175 -9.57 30.38 7.93
C ILE A 175 -10.19 31.54 7.16
N VAL A 176 -10.46 31.35 5.86
CA VAL A 176 -11.09 32.38 5.01
C VAL A 176 -12.45 32.81 5.57
N ALA A 177 -13.28 31.85 5.98
CA ALA A 177 -14.60 32.16 6.54
C ALA A 177 -14.53 33.00 7.83
N VAL A 178 -13.59 32.68 8.73
CA VAL A 178 -13.38 33.43 9.99
C VAL A 178 -12.88 34.85 9.72
N PHE A 179 -11.90 35.01 8.84
CA PHE A 179 -11.36 36.34 8.50
C PHE A 179 -12.39 37.19 7.74
N THR A 180 -13.16 36.59 6.84
CA THR A 180 -14.28 37.27 6.17
C THR A 180 -15.31 37.77 7.17
N ALA A 181 -15.70 36.95 8.15
CA ALA A 181 -16.64 37.36 9.20
C ALA A 181 -16.06 38.51 10.04
N ALA A 182 -14.78 38.45 10.41
CA ALA A 182 -14.09 39.51 11.14
C ALA A 182 -14.06 40.83 10.35
N GLN A 183 -13.75 40.78 9.06
CA GLN A 183 -13.77 41.94 8.16
C GLN A 183 -15.15 42.58 8.05
N ILE A 184 -16.22 41.77 7.97
CA ILE A 184 -17.61 42.27 7.96
C ILE A 184 -17.92 43.00 9.28
N VAL A 185 -17.49 42.46 10.42
CA VAL A 185 -17.69 43.10 11.73
C VAL A 185 -16.92 44.43 11.79
N ILE A 186 -15.64 44.44 11.40
CA ILE A 186 -14.83 45.66 11.36
C ILE A 186 -15.48 46.72 10.45
N GLN A 187 -15.95 46.33 9.26
CA GLN A 187 -16.62 47.24 8.34
C GLN A 187 -17.93 47.80 8.91
N ARG A 188 -18.72 47.01 9.64
CA ARG A 188 -19.98 47.46 10.23
C ARG A 188 -19.79 48.43 11.39
N PHE A 189 -18.79 48.21 12.24
CA PHE A 189 -18.62 48.98 13.48
C PHE A 189 -17.58 50.10 13.41
N LEU A 190 -16.58 50.00 12.54
CA LEU A 190 -15.44 50.92 12.48
C LEU A 190 -15.35 51.74 11.17
N ALA A 191 -16.36 51.68 10.29
CA ALA A 191 -16.35 52.41 9.01
C ALA A 191 -16.06 53.92 9.14
N THR A 192 -16.42 54.54 10.27
CA THR A 192 -16.23 55.97 10.53
C THR A 192 -14.89 56.29 11.20
N ALA A 193 -14.11 55.29 11.62
CA ALA A 193 -12.92 55.46 12.42
C ALA A 193 -11.64 55.39 11.57
N ARG A 194 -10.70 56.34 11.76
CA ARG A 194 -9.40 56.38 11.07
C ARG A 194 -8.56 55.09 11.08
N PRO A 195 -8.56 54.21 12.12
CA PRO A 195 -7.76 52.99 12.08
C PRO A 195 -8.33 51.87 11.17
N TYR A 196 -9.48 52.07 10.52
CA TYR A 196 -10.14 51.05 9.68
C TYR A 196 -9.20 50.44 8.62
N THR A 197 -8.52 51.27 7.82
CA THR A 197 -7.66 50.81 6.72
C THR A 197 -6.47 49.98 7.21
N LEU A 198 -5.92 50.34 8.38
CA LEU A 198 -4.78 49.62 8.96
C LEU A 198 -5.20 48.24 9.47
N LEU A 199 -6.37 48.15 10.14
CA LEU A 199 -6.94 46.89 10.62
C LEU A 199 -7.29 45.94 9.46
N MET A 200 -7.88 46.45 8.38
CA MET A 200 -8.20 45.65 7.19
C MET A 200 -6.94 45.13 6.49
N THR A 201 -5.92 45.98 6.32
CA THR A 201 -4.65 45.55 5.72
C THR A 201 -3.96 44.48 6.58
N LEU A 202 -3.94 44.66 7.91
CA LEU A 202 -3.35 43.69 8.83
C LEU A 202 -4.09 42.34 8.78
N SER A 203 -5.42 42.34 8.68
CA SER A 203 -6.20 41.11 8.64
C SER A 203 -5.92 40.30 7.39
N VAL A 204 -5.80 40.96 6.22
CA VAL A 204 -5.46 40.30 4.96
C VAL A 204 -4.06 39.69 5.02
N VAL A 205 -3.07 40.44 5.52
CA VAL A 205 -1.70 39.92 5.66
C VAL A 205 -1.65 38.70 6.59
N ALA A 206 -2.39 38.74 7.70
CA ALA A 206 -2.48 37.61 8.62
C ALA A 206 -3.16 36.38 8.00
N GLU A 207 -4.24 36.57 7.23
CA GLU A 207 -4.93 35.49 6.51
C GLU A 207 -4.01 34.78 5.52
N TYR A 208 -3.34 35.54 4.65
CA TYR A 208 -2.36 34.99 3.70
C TYR A 208 -1.20 34.28 4.40
N GLY A 209 -0.70 34.86 5.50
CA GLY A 209 0.35 34.25 6.31
C GLY A 209 -0.06 32.90 6.90
N LEU A 210 -1.28 32.79 7.42
CA LEU A 210 -1.83 31.55 7.97
C LEU A 210 -2.03 30.47 6.89
N ILE A 211 -2.52 30.84 5.71
CA ILE A 211 -2.68 29.91 4.59
C ILE A 211 -1.31 29.41 4.11
N ALA A 212 -0.33 30.30 3.97
CA ALA A 212 1.03 29.93 3.57
C ALA A 212 1.70 29.00 4.59
N LEU A 213 1.54 29.29 5.89
CA LEU A 213 2.06 28.45 6.98
C LEU A 213 1.40 27.08 6.97
N TRP A 214 0.07 27.01 6.79
CA TRP A 214 -0.65 25.75 6.67
C TRP A 214 -0.14 24.93 5.48
N PHE A 215 0.03 25.55 4.32
CA PHE A 215 0.54 24.87 3.13
C PHE A 215 1.95 24.30 3.38
N HIS A 216 2.84 25.08 3.99
CA HIS A 216 4.18 24.63 4.35
C HIS A 216 4.18 23.44 5.31
N LEU A 217 3.38 23.51 6.39
CA LEU A 217 3.22 22.41 7.35
C LEU A 217 2.64 21.17 6.69
N SER A 218 1.62 21.32 5.84
CA SER A 218 0.99 20.19 5.15
C SER A 218 1.93 19.48 4.18
N ASN A 219 2.84 20.23 3.53
CA ASN A 219 3.81 19.68 2.59
C ASN A 219 5.01 19.05 3.32
N SER A 220 5.36 19.54 4.52
CA SER A 220 6.37 18.92 5.38
C SER A 220 5.93 17.58 5.95
N GLN A 221 4.63 17.35 6.11
CA GLN A 221 4.08 16.06 6.58
C GLN A 221 3.95 15.02 5.44
N ALA A 222 4.26 15.42 4.20
CA ALA A 222 4.20 14.57 3.01
C ALA A 222 5.58 14.09 2.54
N LYS A 223 6.66 14.50 3.22
CA LYS A 223 8.04 14.04 3.02
C LYS A 223 8.45 13.14 4.17
#